data_AF-A0A2U1L9H5-F1
#
_entry.id   AF-A0A2U1L9H5-F1
#
_cell.length_a   1.000
_cell.length_b   1.000
_cell.length_c   1.000
_cell.angle_alpha   90.00
_cell.angle_beta   90.00
_cell.angle_gamma   90.00
#
_symmetry.space_group_name_H-M   'P 1'
#
loop_
_entity.id
_entity.type
_entity.pdbx_description
1 polymer ?
#
loop_
_entity_poly.entity_id
_entity_poly.type
_entity_poly.pdbx_seq_one_letter_code
_entity_poly.pdbx_strand_id
1 'polypeptide(L)'
;MPNFLVVVQQQIEIANRKGDNLITGVEEWVKKVDTEISKAEEFLNEEANAKKTCFKIGLCGNWHTLYHCGKMATKISPYLLQHQEGGKGYETCVSVDTPAPGPLEVYQNKNLDDIATQNSTLGDIITAIEDESKQIMESMA
;
A
#
# COMPACT_ATOMS: atom_id res chain seq x y z
N MET A 1 17.64 -4.99 12.05
CA MET A 1 16.85 -4.67 10.84
C MET A 1 15.36 -5.01 10.92
N PRO A 2 14.87 -6.13 11.50
CA PRO A 2 13.44 -6.45 11.40
C PRO A 2 12.52 -5.37 11.99
N ASN A 3 12.93 -4.72 13.08
CA ASN A 3 12.14 -3.63 13.69
C ASN A 3 12.03 -2.38 12.80
N PHE A 4 13.03 -2.13 11.95
CA PHE A 4 13.10 -0.93 11.12
C PHE A 4 12.10 -0.98 9.95
N LEU A 5 12.12 -2.11 9.23
CA LEU A 5 11.21 -2.34 8.10
C LEU A 5 9.74 -2.34 8.55
N VAL A 6 9.45 -2.93 9.72
CA VAL A 6 8.11 -2.96 10.30
C VAL A 6 7.58 -1.54 10.55
N VAL A 7 8.41 -0.64 11.08
CA VAL A 7 8.02 0.76 11.31
C VAL A 7 7.71 1.47 9.99
N VAL A 8 8.54 1.30 8.96
CA VAL A 8 8.31 1.90 7.64
C VAL A 8 7.03 1.36 6.99
N GLN A 9 6.77 0.06 7.09
CA GLN A 9 5.54 -0.55 6.58
C GLN A 9 4.30 -0.01 7.30
N GLN A 10 4.35 0.16 8.62
CA GLN A 10 3.26 0.79 9.39
C GLN A 10 3.01 2.24 8.97
N GLN A 11 4.08 3.02 8.76
CA GLN A 11 3.96 4.39 8.25
C GLN A 11 3.29 4.43 6.87
N ILE A 12 3.64 3.48 5.98
CA ILE A 12 3.02 3.35 4.64
C ILE A 12 1.52 3.02 4.77
N GLU A 13 1.14 2.10 5.66
CA GLU A 13 -0.27 1.80 5.92
C GLU A 13 -1.03 3.03 6.41
N ILE A 14 -0.42 3.82 7.31
CA ILE A 14 -1.02 5.06 7.81
C ILE A 14 -1.21 6.07 6.67
N ALA A 15 -0.18 6.28 5.84
CA ALA A 15 -0.26 7.17 4.68
C ALA A 15 -1.36 6.75 3.71
N ASN A 16 -1.43 5.46 3.38
CA ASN A 16 -2.47 4.90 2.50
C ASN A 16 -3.87 5.09 3.09
N ARG A 17 -4.05 4.91 4.41
CA ARG A 17 -5.33 5.15 5.09
C ARG A 17 -5.75 6.62 5.06
N LYS A 18 -4.80 7.55 5.10
CA LYS A 18 -5.05 8.99 4.97
C LYS A 18 -5.29 9.43 3.52
N GLY A 19 -4.94 8.60 2.55
CA GLY A 19 -4.91 8.97 1.14
C GLY A 19 -3.73 9.86 0.79
N ASP A 20 -2.66 9.83 1.59
CA ASP A 20 -1.43 10.57 1.35
C ASP A 20 -0.64 9.95 0.21
N ASN A 21 0.13 10.77 -0.51
CA ASN A 21 1.05 10.28 -1.51
C ASN A 21 2.37 9.87 -0.84
N LEU A 22 2.85 8.67 -1.14
CA LEU A 22 4.16 8.22 -0.67
C LEU A 22 5.28 9.04 -1.29
N ILE A 23 6.33 9.30 -0.52
CA ILE A 23 7.56 9.90 -1.02
C ILE A 23 8.17 8.97 -2.08
N THR A 24 8.66 9.56 -3.17
CA THR A 24 9.30 8.82 -4.25
C THR A 24 10.42 7.93 -3.71
N GLY A 25 10.41 6.65 -4.12
CA GLY A 25 11.43 5.67 -3.76
C GLY A 25 11.14 4.85 -2.49
N VAL A 26 10.12 5.20 -1.69
CA VAL A 26 9.76 4.43 -0.48
C VAL A 26 9.41 2.99 -0.83
N GLU A 27 8.52 2.76 -1.79
CA GLU A 27 8.10 1.40 -2.16
C GLU A 27 9.24 0.57 -2.77
N GLU A 28 10.08 1.19 -3.60
CA GLU A 28 11.25 0.53 -4.17
C GLU A 28 12.26 0.15 -3.09
N TRP A 29 12.47 1.03 -2.11
CA TRP A 29 13.35 0.76 -0.98
C TRP A 29 12.82 -0.41 -0.15
N VAL A 30 11.52 -0.45 0.18
CA VAL A 30 10.89 -1.56 0.91
C VAL A 30 11.08 -2.88 0.15
N LYS A 31 10.75 -2.92 -1.14
CA LYS A 31 10.91 -4.13 -1.98
C LYS A 31 12.35 -4.64 -2.02
N LYS A 32 13.33 -3.74 -2.11
CA LYS A 32 14.75 -4.09 -2.09
C LYS A 32 15.15 -4.67 -0.74
N VAL A 33 14.73 -4.05 0.36
CA VAL A 33 15.03 -4.54 1.72
C VAL A 33 14.41 -5.91 1.97
N ASP A 34 13.15 -6.13 1.61
CA ASP A 34 12.50 -7.44 1.71
C ASP A 34 13.29 -8.52 0.97
N THR A 35 13.69 -8.22 -0.27
CA THR A 35 14.46 -9.15 -1.11
C THR A 35 15.80 -9.52 -0.45
N GLU A 36 16.52 -8.55 0.11
CA GLU A 36 17.81 -8.81 0.76
C GLU A 36 17.66 -9.51 2.12
N ILE A 37 16.57 -9.26 2.85
CA ILE A 37 16.24 -10.01 4.07
C ILE A 37 15.95 -11.47 3.74
N SER A 38 15.12 -11.75 2.73
CA SER A 38 14.84 -13.13 2.32
C SER A 38 16.10 -13.88 1.91
N LYS A 39 17.00 -13.25 1.15
CA LYS A 39 18.31 -13.85 0.80
C LYS A 39 19.16 -14.12 2.04
N ALA A 40 19.18 -13.20 3.00
CA ALA A 40 19.92 -13.37 4.24
C ALA A 40 19.36 -14.52 5.09
N GLU A 41 18.03 -14.65 5.18
CA GLU A 41 17.37 -15.74 5.90
C GLU A 41 17.62 -17.11 5.27
N GLU A 42 17.52 -17.21 3.95
CA GLU A 42 17.84 -18.43 3.20
C GLU A 42 19.29 -18.87 3.47
N PHE A 43 20.23 -17.93 3.34
CA PHE A 43 21.65 -18.17 3.63
C PHE A 43 21.89 -18.60 5.09
N LEU A 44 21.27 -17.94 6.07
CA LEU A 44 21.42 -18.30 7.48
C LEU A 44 20.92 -19.73 7.74
N ASN A 45 19.83 -20.14 7.07
CA ASN A 45 19.32 -21.50 7.15
C ASN A 45 20.28 -22.51 6.49
N GLU A 46 20.83 -22.21 5.31
CA GLU A 46 21.86 -23.03 4.67
C GLU A 46 23.11 -23.19 5.56
N GLU A 47 23.59 -22.10 6.14
CA GLU A 47 24.76 -22.09 7.02
C GLU A 47 24.51 -22.93 8.27
N ALA A 48 23.35 -22.75 8.92
CA ALA A 48 22.96 -23.53 10.09
C ALA A 48 22.88 -25.02 9.76
N ASN A 49 22.35 -25.38 8.58
CA ASN A 49 22.29 -26.77 8.14
C ASN A 49 23.67 -27.35 7.82
N ALA A 50 24.54 -26.58 7.15
CA ALA A 50 25.92 -27.00 6.91
C ALA A 50 26.68 -27.22 8.23
N LYS A 51 26.48 -26.34 9.22
CA LYS A 51 27.11 -26.43 10.55
C LYS A 51 26.70 -27.68 11.34
N LYS A 52 25.51 -28.24 11.13
CA LYS A 52 25.08 -29.52 11.75
C LYS A 52 25.98 -30.69 11.37
N THR A 53 26.63 -30.62 10.21
CA THR A 53 27.54 -31.66 9.71
C THR A 53 28.99 -31.47 10.19
N CYS A 54 29.24 -30.47 11.05
CA CYS A 54 30.56 -30.23 11.61
C CYS A 54 30.86 -31.16 12.80
N PHE A 55 32.07 -31.71 12.80
CA PHE A 55 32.63 -32.42 13.93
C PHE A 55 33.02 -31.44 15.04
N LYS A 56 33.02 -31.91 16.30
CA LYS A 56 33.34 -31.09 17.49
C LYS A 56 34.73 -30.43 17.47
N ILE A 57 35.61 -30.87 16.59
CA ILE A 57 36.96 -30.33 16.38
C ILE A 57 37.02 -29.20 15.33
N GLY A 58 35.86 -28.69 14.88
CA GLY A 58 35.77 -27.59 13.90
C GLY A 58 35.93 -28.01 12.44
N LEU A 59 36.05 -29.30 12.16
CA LEU A 59 36.04 -29.83 10.81
C LEU A 59 34.61 -29.99 10.32
N CYS A 60 34.28 -29.31 9.24
CA CYS A 60 32.96 -29.40 8.63
C CYS A 60 33.03 -30.22 7.35
N GLY A 61 32.23 -31.29 7.26
CA GLY A 61 32.14 -32.10 6.05
C GLY A 61 31.65 -31.28 4.84
N ASN A 62 30.92 -30.20 5.09
CA ASN A 62 30.38 -29.32 4.06
C ASN A 62 31.16 -27.98 3.93
N TRP A 63 32.49 -28.06 3.74
CA TRP A 63 33.38 -26.89 3.61
C TRP A 63 32.99 -25.97 2.45
N HIS A 64 32.58 -26.53 1.31
CA HIS A 64 32.20 -25.75 0.13
C HIS A 64 30.98 -24.85 0.41
N THR A 65 29.93 -25.39 1.05
CA THR A 65 28.77 -24.59 1.46
C THR A 65 29.18 -23.51 2.44
N LEU A 66 30.00 -23.82 3.46
CA LEU A 66 30.47 -22.81 4.42
C LEU A 66 31.32 -21.69 3.78
N TYR A 67 32.12 -22.03 2.79
CA TYR A 67 32.88 -21.04 2.02
C TYR A 67 31.96 -20.14 1.18
N HIS A 68 30.98 -20.73 0.50
CA HIS A 68 29.95 -19.98 -0.25
C HIS A 68 29.18 -19.03 0.67
N CYS A 69 28.71 -19.56 1.80
CA CYS A 69 28.10 -18.85 2.92
C CYS A 69 28.93 -17.64 3.35
N GLY A 70 30.23 -17.81 3.61
CA GLY A 70 31.14 -16.72 3.98
C GLY A 70 31.23 -15.63 2.91
N LYS A 71 31.35 -15.99 1.62
CA LYS A 71 31.36 -15.01 0.52
C LYS A 71 30.06 -14.22 0.43
N MET A 72 28.92 -14.90 0.58
CA MET A 72 27.62 -14.23 0.54
C MET A 72 27.45 -13.27 1.73
N ALA A 73 27.91 -13.65 2.93
CA ALA A 73 27.90 -12.76 4.08
C ALA A 73 28.73 -11.48 3.82
N THR A 74 29.92 -11.60 3.23
CA THR A 74 30.75 -10.44 2.84
C THR A 74 30.06 -9.55 1.80
N LYS A 75 29.22 -10.13 0.93
CA LYS A 75 28.49 -9.38 -0.08
C LYS A 75 27.24 -8.70 0.49
N ILE A 76 26.42 -9.41 1.26
CA ILE A 76 25.11 -8.94 1.73
C ILE A 76 25.26 -7.93 2.89
N SER A 77 26.24 -8.12 3.77
CA SER A 77 26.45 -7.26 4.94
C SER A 77 26.57 -5.75 4.61
N PRO A 78 27.40 -5.31 3.65
CA PRO A 78 27.48 -3.89 3.29
C PRO A 78 26.19 -3.37 2.64
N TYR A 79 25.48 -4.20 1.88
CA TYR A 79 24.18 -3.82 1.29
C TYR A 79 23.12 -3.58 2.36
N LEU A 80 23.01 -4.48 3.35
CA LEU A 80 22.09 -4.32 4.47
C LEU A 80 22.41 -3.05 5.27
N LEU A 81 23.69 -2.76 5.48
CA LEU A 81 24.14 -1.54 6.16
C LEU A 81 23.76 -0.28 5.37
N GLN A 82 24.00 -0.28 4.06
CA GLN A 82 23.62 0.83 3.17
C GLN A 82 22.10 1.05 3.16
N HIS A 83 21.32 -0.02 3.10
CA HIS A 83 19.86 0.05 3.12
C HIS A 83 19.33 0.54 4.46
N GLN A 84 19.95 0.15 5.56
CA GLN A 84 19.63 0.69 6.88
C GLN A 84 19.90 2.20 6.93
N GLU A 85 21.03 2.66 6.39
CA GLU A 85 21.38 4.08 6.37
C GLU A 85 20.44 4.90 5.47
N GLY A 86 20.17 4.41 4.25
CA GLY A 86 19.22 5.05 3.31
C GLY A 86 17.78 4.99 3.79
N GLY A 87 17.45 4.03 4.66
CA GLY A 87 16.14 3.89 5.26
C GLY A 87 15.86 4.95 6.32
N LYS A 88 16.85 5.45 7.06
CA LYS A 88 16.65 6.34 8.24
C LYS A 88 15.70 7.52 7.98
N GLY A 89 15.72 8.09 6.77
CA GLY A 89 14.80 9.16 6.39
C GLY A 89 13.31 8.73 6.41
N TYR A 90 13.03 7.49 6.03
CA TYR A 90 11.69 6.91 5.98
C TYR A 90 11.15 6.49 7.35
N GLU A 91 12.02 6.35 8.36
CA GLU A 91 11.56 6.07 9.73
C GLU A 91 10.74 7.22 10.29
N THR A 92 11.13 8.45 9.94
CA THR A 92 10.49 9.67 10.44
C THR A 92 9.25 10.02 9.60
N CYS A 93 9.33 9.88 8.27
CA CYS A 93 8.21 10.19 7.38
C CYS A 93 8.32 9.44 6.05
N VAL A 94 7.20 8.89 5.56
CA VAL A 94 7.12 8.16 4.29
C VAL A 94 6.20 8.80 3.26
N SER A 95 5.49 9.86 3.62
CA SER A 95 4.46 10.46 2.78
C SER A 95 4.47 11.98 2.86
N VAL A 96 3.79 12.59 1.90
CA VAL A 96 3.42 14.01 1.93
C VAL A 96 1.90 14.08 2.09
N ASP A 97 1.47 14.92 3.03
CA ASP A 97 0.06 15.08 3.35
C ASP A 97 -0.73 15.43 2.08
N THR A 98 -1.79 14.67 1.81
CA THR A 98 -2.75 15.09 0.80
C THR A 98 -3.50 16.30 1.34
N PRO A 99 -3.54 17.43 0.60
CA PRO A 99 -4.28 18.61 1.04
C PRO A 99 -5.70 18.20 1.40
N ALA A 100 -6.18 18.67 2.56
CA ALA A 100 -7.58 18.51 2.92
C ALA A 100 -8.41 18.91 1.69
N PRO A 101 -9.42 18.11 1.29
CA PRO A 101 -10.35 18.55 0.26
C PRO A 101 -10.73 19.97 0.63
N GLY A 102 -10.49 20.92 -0.28
CA GLY A 102 -10.97 22.29 -0.09
C GLY A 102 -12.42 22.23 0.34
N PRO A 103 -12.91 23.21 1.12
CA PRO A 103 -14.23 23.15 1.75
C PRO A 103 -15.18 22.51 0.76
N LEU A 104 -15.74 21.32 1.12
CA LEU A 104 -16.79 20.67 0.33
C LEU A 104 -17.63 21.83 -0.18
N GLU A 105 -17.71 22.03 -1.50
CA GLU A 105 -18.56 23.09 -2.03
C GLU A 105 -19.88 22.88 -1.33
N VAL A 106 -20.14 23.73 -0.32
CA VAL A 106 -21.33 23.66 0.48
C VAL A 106 -22.34 23.92 -0.58
N TYR A 107 -23.05 22.86 -0.99
CA TYR A 107 -24.08 22.92 -1.99
C TYR A 107 -24.81 24.20 -1.66
N GLN A 108 -24.69 25.21 -2.53
CA GLN A 108 -25.34 26.48 -2.28
C GLN A 108 -26.76 26.10 -1.91
N ASN A 109 -27.21 26.48 -0.72
CA ASN A 109 -28.57 26.22 -0.27
C ASN A 109 -29.45 26.83 -1.35
N LYS A 110 -29.83 26.02 -2.34
CA LYS A 110 -30.76 26.43 -3.38
C LYS A 110 -31.99 26.79 -2.59
N ASN A 111 -32.47 28.01 -2.82
CA ASN A 111 -33.60 28.54 -2.11
C ASN A 111 -34.68 27.45 -2.04
N LEU A 112 -35.17 27.13 -0.84
CA LEU A 112 -36.15 26.04 -0.66
C LEU A 112 -37.43 26.30 -1.49
N ASP A 113 -37.64 27.55 -1.93
CA ASP A 113 -38.65 27.93 -2.92
C ASP A 113 -38.50 27.18 -4.27
N ASP A 114 -37.26 26.92 -4.72
CA ASP A 114 -37.00 26.13 -5.95
C ASP A 114 -37.46 24.68 -5.80
N ILE A 115 -37.53 24.14 -4.58
CA ILE A 115 -38.02 22.79 -4.32
C ILE A 115 -39.55 22.73 -4.53
N ALA A 116 -40.28 23.78 -4.14
CA ALA A 116 -41.72 23.87 -4.40
C ALA A 116 -42.00 23.94 -5.90
N THR A 117 -41.20 24.72 -6.65
CA THR A 117 -41.27 24.78 -8.11
C THR A 117 -40.93 23.43 -8.74
N GLN A 118 -39.92 22.72 -8.26
CA GLN A 118 -39.54 21.39 -8.76
C GLN A 118 -40.62 20.33 -8.48
N ASN A 119 -41.30 20.39 -7.32
CA ASN A 119 -42.41 19.50 -7.02
C ASN A 119 -43.60 19.73 -7.96
N SER A 120 -43.87 20.99 -8.34
CA SER A 120 -44.86 21.31 -9.37
C SER A 120 -44.48 20.70 -10.71
N THR A 121 -43.24 20.90 -11.15
CA THR A 121 -42.73 20.33 -12.41
C THR A 121 -42.78 18.81 -12.42
N LEU A 122 -42.48 18.15 -11.29
CA LEU A 122 -42.57 16.70 -11.16
C LEU A 122 -44.03 16.22 -11.28
N GLY A 123 -44.97 16.95 -10.68
CA GLY A 123 -46.40 16.68 -10.82
C GLY A 123 -46.86 16.76 -12.28
N ASP A 124 -46.47 17.83 -12.98
CA ASP A 124 -46.81 18.03 -14.39
C ASP A 124 -46.28 16.88 -15.28
N ILE A 125 -45.07 16.39 -15.00
CA ILE A 125 -44.48 15.25 -15.72
C ILE A 125 -45.26 13.97 -15.47
N ILE A 126 -45.64 13.68 -14.21
CA ILE A 126 -46.40 12.48 -13.86
C ILE A 126 -47.75 12.50 -14.58
N THR A 127 -48.46 13.64 -14.55
CA THR A 127 -49.76 13.77 -15.23
C THR A 127 -49.64 13.59 -16.73
N ALA A 128 -48.62 14.17 -17.37
CA ALA A 128 -48.39 13.99 -18.81
C ALA A 128 -48.18 12.52 -19.19
N ILE A 129 -47.43 11.77 -18.38
CA ILE A 129 -47.18 10.33 -18.59
C ILE A 129 -48.48 9.51 -18.43
N GLU A 130 -49.30 9.83 -17.42
CA GLU A 130 -50.58 9.16 -17.19
C GLU A 130 -51.58 9.42 -18.32
N ASP A 131 -51.66 10.65 -18.80
CA ASP A 131 -52.53 11.03 -19.92
C ASP A 131 -52.13 10.34 -21.23
N GLU A 132 -50.83 10.27 -21.53
CA GLU A 132 -50.31 9.57 -22.70
C GLU A 132 -50.58 8.07 -22.60
N SER A 133 -50.40 7.47 -21.41
CA SER A 133 -50.72 6.06 -21.17
C SER A 133 -52.20 5.75 -21.38
N LYS A 134 -53.09 6.64 -20.93
CA LYS A 134 -54.54 6.51 -21.12
C LYS A 134 -54.93 6.63 -22.60
N GLN A 135 -54.34 7.58 -23.32
CA GLN A 135 -54.59 7.77 -24.75
C GLN A 135 -54.15 6.55 -25.58
N ILE A 136 -53.01 5.94 -25.22
CA ILE A 136 -52.53 4.71 -25.86
C ILE A 136 -53.52 3.56 -25.62
N MET A 137 -54.00 3.36 -24.38
CA MET A 137 -54.98 2.30 -24.08
C MET A 137 -56.31 2.51 -24.80
N GLU A 138 -56.81 3.74 -24.89
CA GLU A 138 -58.05 4.07 -25.62
C GLU A 138 -57.90 3.88 -27.13
N SER A 139 -56.70 4.07 -27.69
CA SER A 139 -56.42 3.81 -29.12
C SER A 139 -56.31 2.32 -29.48
N MET A 140 -56.16 1.46 -28.47
CA MET A 140 -56.01 0.00 -28.62
C MET A 140 -57.31 -0.77 -28.35
N ALA A 141 -58.38 -0.10 -27.91
CA ALA A 141 -59.71 -0.65 -27.66
C ALA A 141 -60.64 -0.47 -28.87
#